data_AF-R4LPG4-F1
#
_entry.id   AF-R4LPG4-F1
#
_cell.length_a   1.000
_cell.length_b   1.000
_cell.length_c   1.000
_cell.angle_alpha   90.00
_cell.angle_beta   90.00
_cell.angle_gamma   90.00
#
_symmetry.space_group_name_H-M   'P 1'
#
loop_
_entity.id
_entity.type
_entity.pdbx_description
1 polymer ?
#
loop_
_entity_poly.entity_id
_entity_poly.type
_entity_poly.pdbx_seq_one_letter_code
_entity_poly.pdbx_strand_id
1 'polypeptide(L)'
;MVLVAAVAGLGGCGAGDAAEPAAPADNTAAICARWRQAEAPFLTNTAPEAEAYNRTIADAYEGKPVTGATGIRRKYWAAWADAVRPLAAEATGAGLRDALTAQVSTLDEHAAAGDAALSDVSSAVAQMCLPASGTAVNP
;
A
#
# COMPACT_ATOMS: atom_id res chain seq x y z
N MET A 1 -14.30 61.41 -44.84
CA MET A 1 -14.73 61.83 -43.49
C MET A 1 -13.90 61.07 -42.46
N VAL A 2 -13.33 61.85 -41.54
CA VAL A 2 -12.62 61.59 -40.25
C VAL A 2 -13.15 60.32 -39.52
N LEU A 3 -12.39 59.47 -38.80
CA LEU A 3 -11.43 59.72 -37.70
C LEU A 3 -10.41 58.58 -37.50
N VAL A 4 -9.18 58.98 -37.12
CA VAL A 4 -8.23 58.20 -36.33
C VAL A 4 -8.70 58.17 -34.87
N ALA A 5 -8.63 57.01 -34.22
CA ALA A 5 -8.62 56.92 -32.76
C ALA A 5 -7.66 55.81 -32.31
N ALA A 6 -6.44 56.22 -31.98
CA ALA A 6 -5.56 55.48 -31.09
C ALA A 6 -6.12 55.59 -29.67
N VAL A 7 -6.38 54.46 -29.01
CA VAL A 7 -6.55 54.41 -27.56
C VAL A 7 -5.38 53.63 -27.00
N ALA A 8 -4.41 54.38 -26.47
CA ALA A 8 -3.45 53.87 -25.52
C ALA A 8 -4.19 53.50 -24.22
N GLY A 9 -4.31 52.21 -23.96
CA GLY A 9 -4.74 51.66 -22.68
C GLY A 9 -3.54 51.07 -21.95
N LEU A 10 -2.98 51.83 -21.02
CA LEU A 10 -2.14 51.32 -19.92
C LEU A 10 -3.00 50.41 -19.04
N GLY A 11 -2.56 49.18 -18.79
CA GLY A 11 -3.19 48.29 -17.82
C GLY A 11 -2.55 46.91 -17.85
N GLY A 12 -1.89 46.53 -16.76
CA GLY A 12 -1.01 45.38 -16.68
C GLY A 12 -1.63 44.07 -17.17
N CYS A 13 -0.92 43.41 -18.09
CA CYS A 13 -1.10 41.98 -18.29
C CYS A 13 -0.06 41.31 -17.41
N GLY A 14 -0.45 41.01 -16.17
CA GLY A 14 0.34 40.16 -15.29
C GLY A 14 0.73 38.92 -16.08
N ALA A 15 2.01 38.56 -16.04
CA ALA A 15 2.42 37.20 -16.30
C ALA A 15 1.57 36.34 -15.37
N GLY A 16 0.52 35.74 -15.91
CA GLY A 16 -0.23 34.74 -15.20
C GLY A 16 0.75 33.60 -14.99
N ASP A 17 1.34 33.54 -13.79
CA ASP A 17 1.90 32.32 -13.26
C ASP A 17 0.86 31.25 -13.56
N ALA A 18 1.17 30.37 -14.51
CA ALA A 18 0.39 29.17 -14.72
C ALA A 18 0.43 28.47 -13.36
N ALA A 19 -0.68 28.56 -12.63
CA ALA A 19 -0.77 28.03 -11.29
C ALA A 19 -0.34 26.57 -11.36
N GLU A 20 0.82 26.29 -10.78
CA GLU A 20 1.37 24.94 -10.71
C GLU A 20 0.27 24.05 -10.13
N PRO A 21 -0.05 22.90 -10.76
CA PRO A 21 -1.15 22.07 -10.29
C PRO A 21 -0.92 21.77 -8.82
N ALA A 22 -1.89 22.18 -7.99
CA ALA A 22 -1.80 22.00 -6.55
C ALA A 22 -1.47 20.53 -6.25
N ALA A 23 -0.45 20.31 -5.43
CA ALA A 23 -0.06 18.96 -5.04
C ALA A 23 -1.30 18.20 -4.53
N PRO A 24 -1.50 16.94 -4.96
CA PRO A 24 -2.67 16.18 -4.55
C PRO A 24 -2.72 16.11 -3.02
N ALA A 25 -3.91 16.33 -2.46
CA ALA A 25 -4.12 16.28 -1.02
C ALA A 25 -3.64 14.93 -0.46
N ASP A 26 -3.02 14.97 0.73
CA ASP A 26 -2.56 13.78 1.42
C ASP A 26 -3.73 12.85 1.74
N ASN A 27 -3.69 11.62 1.22
CA ASN A 27 -4.71 10.59 1.39
C ASN A 27 -4.31 9.49 2.38
N THR A 28 -3.26 9.71 3.18
CA THR A 28 -2.68 8.74 4.12
C THR A 28 -3.72 8.01 4.96
N ALA A 29 -4.64 8.73 5.61
CA ALA A 29 -5.65 8.12 6.48
C ALA A 29 -6.58 7.14 5.72
N ALA A 30 -6.98 7.49 4.50
CA ALA A 30 -7.84 6.65 3.66
C ALA A 30 -7.10 5.40 3.17
N ILE A 31 -5.83 5.55 2.75
CA ILE A 31 -5.00 4.43 2.32
C ILE A 31 -4.70 3.49 3.48
N CYS A 32 -4.37 4.01 4.68
CA CYS A 32 -4.16 3.19 5.87
C CYS A 32 -5.40 2.38 6.27
N ALA A 33 -6.61 2.93 6.10
CA ALA A 33 -7.84 2.18 6.36
C ALA A 33 -8.02 1.01 5.38
N ARG A 34 -7.75 1.24 4.09
CA ARG A 34 -7.83 0.21 3.05
C ARG A 34 -6.72 -0.83 3.17
N TRP A 35 -5.53 -0.43 3.59
CA TRP A 35 -4.43 -1.33 3.86
C TRP A 35 -4.79 -2.37 4.92
N ARG A 36 -5.36 -1.94 6.07
CA ARG A 36 -5.86 -2.88 7.10
C ARG A 36 -6.89 -3.87 6.54
N GLN A 37 -7.76 -3.41 5.63
CA GLN A 37 -8.75 -4.28 4.98
C GLN A 37 -8.10 -5.25 3.98
N ALA A 38 -7.06 -4.82 3.25
CA ALA A 38 -6.33 -5.64 2.29
C ALA A 38 -5.52 -6.75 2.97
N GLU A 39 -4.95 -6.49 4.15
CA GLU A 39 -4.20 -7.49 4.91
C GLU A 39 -5.09 -8.47 5.69
N ALA A 40 -6.28 -8.04 6.11
CA ALA A 40 -7.16 -8.81 6.99
C ALA A 40 -7.42 -10.26 6.49
N PRO A 41 -7.65 -10.52 5.19
CA PRO A 41 -7.85 -11.89 4.71
C PRO A 41 -6.66 -12.83 4.90
N PHE A 42 -5.44 -12.29 4.86
CA PHE A 42 -4.20 -13.04 5.05
C PHE A 42 -3.90 -13.30 6.53
N LEU A 43 -4.26 -12.36 7.40
CA LEU A 43 -4.11 -12.48 8.86
C LEU A 43 -5.20 -13.34 9.52
N THR A 44 -6.41 -13.33 8.97
CA THR A 44 -7.57 -14.06 9.50
C THR A 44 -7.84 -15.39 8.80
N ASN A 45 -6.96 -15.79 7.88
CA ASN A 45 -7.06 -17.05 7.15
C ASN A 45 -8.34 -17.18 6.29
N THR A 46 -8.83 -16.06 5.75
CA THR A 46 -10.04 -16.02 4.90
C THR A 46 -9.72 -15.85 3.41
N ALA A 47 -8.48 -15.46 3.06
CA ALA A 47 -7.98 -15.61 1.69
C ALA A 47 -7.68 -17.09 1.40
N PRO A 48 -8.03 -17.62 0.20
CA PRO A 48 -7.81 -19.04 -0.12
C PRO A 48 -6.32 -19.41 -0.11
N GLU A 49 -5.43 -18.49 -0.50
CA GLU A 49 -3.99 -18.70 -0.43
C GLU A 49 -3.48 -18.75 1.02
N ALA A 50 -4.07 -17.95 1.91
CA ALA A 50 -3.75 -17.98 3.35
C ALA A 50 -4.22 -19.28 3.98
N GLU A 51 -5.44 -19.73 3.65
CA GLU A 51 -5.98 -21.02 4.10
C GLU A 51 -5.08 -22.18 3.67
N ALA A 52 -4.67 -22.21 2.40
CA ALA A 52 -3.77 -23.22 1.89
C ALA A 52 -2.39 -23.18 2.59
N TYR A 53 -1.82 -21.99 2.79
CA TYR A 53 -0.54 -21.81 3.47
C TYR A 53 -0.59 -22.28 4.93
N ASN A 54 -1.60 -21.85 5.69
CA ASN A 54 -1.73 -22.23 7.09
C ASN A 54 -2.05 -23.72 7.27
N ARG A 55 -2.85 -24.31 6.38
CA ARG A 55 -3.06 -25.77 6.35
C ARG A 55 -1.75 -26.52 6.08
N THR A 56 -0.97 -26.05 5.11
CA THR A 56 0.36 -26.61 4.77
C THR A 56 1.30 -26.58 5.97
N ILE A 57 1.29 -25.49 6.76
CA ILE A 57 2.05 -25.36 8.00
C ILE A 57 1.53 -26.33 9.07
N ALA A 58 0.22 -26.38 9.28
CA ALA A 58 -0.39 -27.26 10.27
C ALA A 58 -0.08 -28.74 10.00
N ASP A 59 -0.22 -29.18 8.74
CA ASP A 59 0.12 -30.55 8.34
C ASP A 59 1.62 -30.85 8.57
N ALA A 60 2.50 -29.88 8.29
CA ALA A 60 3.93 -30.03 8.58
C ALA A 60 4.23 -30.15 10.09
N TYR A 61 3.56 -29.36 10.93
CA TYR A 61 3.68 -29.45 12.39
C TYR A 61 3.20 -30.80 12.94
N GLU A 62 2.17 -31.37 12.34
CA GLU A 62 1.66 -32.71 12.67
C GLU A 62 2.53 -33.85 12.12
N GLY A 63 3.63 -33.53 11.43
CA GLY A 63 4.54 -34.53 10.84
C GLY A 63 3.97 -35.24 9.62
N LYS A 64 2.89 -34.71 9.01
CA LYS A 64 2.31 -35.26 7.79
C LYS A 64 3.17 -34.92 6.57
N PRO A 65 3.17 -35.77 5.54
CA PRO A 65 3.83 -35.44 4.28
C PRO A 65 3.14 -34.25 3.61
N VAL A 66 3.90 -33.19 3.34
CA VAL A 66 3.40 -31.99 2.67
C VAL A 66 3.96 -31.89 1.27
N THR A 67 3.09 -32.00 0.26
CA THR A 67 3.48 -31.90 -1.15
C THR A 67 3.26 -30.48 -1.67
N GLY A 68 4.20 -29.95 -2.44
CA GLY A 68 4.04 -28.65 -3.10
C GLY A 68 4.12 -27.44 -2.17
N ALA A 69 4.61 -27.59 -0.94
CA ALA A 69 4.69 -26.52 0.07
C ALA A 69 5.28 -25.22 -0.51
N THR A 70 6.42 -25.31 -1.19
CA THR A 70 7.07 -24.14 -1.82
C THR A 70 6.11 -23.40 -2.77
N GLY A 71 5.37 -24.11 -3.62
CA GLY A 71 4.41 -23.49 -4.54
C GLY A 71 3.25 -22.79 -3.82
N ILE A 72 2.79 -23.35 -2.70
CA ILE A 72 1.75 -22.74 -1.85
C ILE A 72 2.28 -21.45 -1.20
N ARG A 73 3.51 -21.47 -0.66
CA ARG A 73 4.14 -20.28 -0.07
C ARG A 73 4.29 -19.15 -1.09
N ARG A 74 4.76 -19.47 -2.31
CA ARG A 74 4.87 -18.48 -3.40
C ARG A 74 3.53 -17.81 -3.72
N LYS A 75 2.45 -18.60 -3.81
CA LYS A 75 1.10 -18.07 -4.09
C LYS A 75 0.60 -17.17 -2.97
N TYR A 76 0.82 -17.55 -1.71
CA TYR A 76 0.46 -16.73 -0.55
C TYR A 76 1.13 -15.36 -0.58
N TRP A 77 2.46 -15.33 -0.75
CA TRP A 77 3.20 -14.06 -0.79
C TRP A 77 2.82 -13.19 -2.00
N ALA A 78 2.67 -13.80 -3.18
CA ALA A 78 2.26 -13.08 -4.38
C ALA A 78 0.85 -12.48 -4.24
N ALA A 79 -0.12 -13.24 -3.71
CA ALA A 79 -1.48 -12.75 -3.51
C ALA A 79 -1.53 -11.59 -2.51
N TRP A 80 -0.71 -11.63 -1.45
CA TRP A 80 -0.60 -10.50 -0.52
C TRP A 80 0.05 -9.28 -1.20
N ALA A 81 1.11 -9.47 -1.99
CA ALA A 81 1.72 -8.39 -2.76
C ALA A 81 0.69 -7.71 -3.70
N ASP A 82 -0.10 -8.52 -4.40
CA ASP A 82 -1.14 -8.05 -5.32
C ASP A 82 -2.23 -7.23 -4.60
N ALA A 83 -2.58 -7.58 -3.36
CA ALA A 83 -3.55 -6.84 -2.56
C ALA A 83 -3.04 -5.45 -2.12
N VAL A 84 -1.73 -5.31 -1.89
CA VAL A 84 -1.11 -4.06 -1.41
C VAL A 84 -0.69 -3.14 -2.56
N ARG A 85 -0.29 -3.69 -3.72
CA ARG A 85 0.25 -2.92 -4.85
C ARG A 85 -0.64 -1.74 -5.32
N PRO A 86 -1.98 -1.87 -5.42
CA PRO A 86 -2.83 -0.73 -5.77
C PRO A 86 -2.75 0.42 -4.75
N LEU A 87 -2.58 0.11 -3.46
CA LEU A 87 -2.49 1.10 -2.40
C LEU A 87 -1.20 1.92 -2.51
N ALA A 88 -0.09 1.28 -2.87
CA ALA A 88 1.16 1.98 -3.16
C ALA A 88 1.01 2.94 -4.36
N ALA A 89 0.34 2.50 -5.43
CA ALA A 89 0.11 3.33 -6.61
C ALA A 89 -0.81 4.53 -6.34
N GLU A 90 -1.78 4.38 -5.45
CA GLU A 90 -2.78 5.40 -5.12
C GLU A 90 -2.34 6.35 -3.99
N ALA A 91 -1.37 5.98 -3.16
CA ALA A 91 -0.90 6.81 -2.06
C ALA A 91 -0.32 8.14 -2.58
N THR A 92 -0.78 9.27 -2.06
CA THR A 92 -0.30 10.61 -2.44
C THR A 92 0.84 11.08 -1.54
N GLY A 93 0.84 10.69 -0.26
CA GLY A 93 1.92 10.95 0.69
C GLY A 93 3.18 10.12 0.41
N ALA A 94 4.33 10.78 0.27
CA ALA A 94 5.59 10.12 -0.12
C ALA A 94 6.03 9.03 0.87
N GLY A 95 6.00 9.31 2.18
CA GLY A 95 6.43 8.34 3.20
C GLY A 95 5.58 7.06 3.23
N LEU A 96 4.25 7.19 3.09
CA LEU A 96 3.35 6.02 3.03
C LEU A 96 3.55 5.25 1.72
N ARG A 97 3.70 5.95 0.59
CA ARG A 97 3.97 5.33 -0.71
C ARG A 97 5.25 4.48 -0.64
N ASP A 98 6.34 5.07 -0.15
CA ASP A 98 7.63 4.39 -0.05
C ASP A 98 7.54 3.15 0.85
N ALA A 99 6.83 3.25 1.98
CA ALA A 99 6.63 2.11 2.88
C ALA A 99 5.79 1.00 2.25
N LEU A 100 4.70 1.33 1.53
CA LEU A 100 3.89 0.35 0.81
C LEU A 100 4.66 -0.30 -0.33
N THR A 101 5.47 0.47 -1.06
CA THR A 101 6.36 -0.07 -2.10
C THR A 101 7.41 -1.02 -1.53
N ALA A 102 8.01 -0.67 -0.39
CA ALA A 102 8.95 -1.55 0.31
C ALA A 102 8.30 -2.84 0.83
N GLN A 103 7.07 -2.75 1.33
CA GLN A 103 6.27 -3.93 1.71
C GLN A 103 6.03 -4.84 0.50
N VAL A 104 5.59 -4.29 -0.64
CA VAL A 104 5.38 -5.05 -1.88
C VAL A 104 6.68 -5.71 -2.35
N SER A 105 7.82 -5.02 -2.31
CA SER A 105 9.13 -5.60 -2.67
C SER A 105 9.49 -6.78 -1.78
N THR A 106 9.33 -6.65 -0.46
CA THR A 106 9.59 -7.74 0.50
C THR A 106 8.69 -8.95 0.21
N LEU A 107 7.40 -8.72 -0.07
CA LEU A 107 6.46 -9.78 -0.45
C LEU A 107 6.87 -10.47 -1.75
N ASP A 108 7.26 -9.70 -2.77
CA ASP A 108 7.71 -10.24 -4.06
C ASP A 108 9.02 -11.05 -3.91
N GLU A 109 9.93 -10.64 -3.01
CA GLU A 109 11.14 -11.42 -2.66
C GLU A 109 10.79 -12.76 -2.03
N HIS A 110 9.86 -12.78 -1.07
CA HIS A 110 9.35 -14.03 -0.46
C HIS A 110 8.62 -14.90 -1.48
N ALA A 111 7.86 -14.31 -2.41
CA ALA A 111 7.22 -15.02 -3.51
C ALA A 111 8.24 -15.61 -4.50
N ALA A 112 9.38 -14.94 -4.71
CA ALA A 112 10.46 -15.43 -5.56
C ALA A 112 11.30 -16.53 -4.87
N ALA A 113 11.52 -16.44 -3.56
CA ALA A 113 12.21 -17.45 -2.77
C ALA A 113 11.34 -18.68 -2.51
N GLY A 114 10.05 -18.47 -2.24
CA GLY A 114 9.13 -19.51 -1.75
C GLY A 114 9.49 -19.98 -0.33
N ASP A 115 9.97 -19.06 0.51
CA ASP A 115 10.34 -19.31 1.89
C ASP A 115 9.14 -19.17 2.85
N ALA A 116 9.33 -19.63 4.09
CA ALA A 116 8.44 -19.31 5.19
C ALA A 116 9.00 -18.04 5.85
N ALA A 117 8.32 -16.91 5.72
CA ALA A 117 8.81 -15.66 6.28
C ALA A 117 8.86 -15.74 7.82
N LEU A 118 10.01 -15.33 8.37
CA LEU A 118 10.20 -15.05 9.79
C LEU A 118 10.29 -13.53 10.07
N SER A 119 10.20 -12.71 9.02
CA SER A 119 10.35 -11.25 9.04
C SER A 119 8.99 -10.54 9.10
N ASP A 120 8.95 -9.39 9.79
CA ASP A 120 7.78 -8.51 9.84
C ASP A 120 7.61 -7.75 8.51
N VAL A 121 6.93 -8.41 7.56
CA VAL A 121 6.57 -7.89 6.23
C VAL A 121 5.86 -6.52 6.30
N SER A 122 5.15 -6.24 7.38
CA SER A 122 4.28 -5.06 7.53
C SER A 122 4.86 -3.96 8.45
N SER A 123 6.04 -4.13 9.06
CA SER A 123 6.50 -3.30 10.20
C SER A 123 6.49 -1.79 9.97
N ALA A 124 6.93 -1.30 8.81
CA ALA A 124 6.97 0.14 8.52
C ALA A 124 5.58 0.72 8.24
N VAL A 125 4.74 0.03 7.45
CA VAL A 125 3.37 0.46 7.16
C VAL A 125 2.51 0.37 8.43
N ALA A 126 2.70 -0.67 9.23
CA ALA A 126 2.02 -0.84 10.52
C ALA A 126 2.32 0.30 11.50
N GLN A 127 3.56 0.79 11.58
CA GLN A 127 3.91 1.96 12.41
C GLN A 127 3.16 3.24 12.00
N MET A 128 2.81 3.39 10.72
CA MET A 128 2.06 4.54 10.21
C MET A 128 0.54 4.34 10.29
N CYS A 129 0.10 3.11 10.04
CA CYS A 129 -1.31 2.79 9.82
C CYS A 129 -2.00 2.12 11.00
N LEU A 130 -1.29 1.73 12.06
CA LEU A 130 -1.89 1.25 13.30
C LEU A 130 -1.74 2.32 14.39
N PRO A 131 -2.76 2.50 15.26
CA PRO A 131 -2.59 3.34 16.42
C PRO A 131 -1.46 2.77 17.29
N ALA A 132 -0.58 3.63 17.82
CA ALA A 132 0.37 3.23 18.84
C ALA A 132 -0.43 2.55 19.96
N SER A 133 -0.10 1.29 20.26
CA SER A 133 -0.72 0.50 21.31
C SER A 133 -0.57 1.23 22.66
N GLY A 134 -1.51 2.11 23.00
CA GLY A 134 -1.25 3.09 24.07
C GLY A 134 -2.41 4.00 24.51
N THR A 135 -3.62 3.84 23.99
CA THR A 135 -4.82 4.42 24.65
C THR A 135 -5.82 3.31 24.94
N ALA A 136 -5.46 2.47 25.91
CA ALA A 136 -6.47 1.86 26.75
C ALA A 136 -7.21 3.01 27.45
N VAL A 137 -8.40 3.34 26.96
CA VAL A 137 -9.39 4.07 27.74
C VAL A 137 -9.81 3.10 28.85
N ASN A 138 -9.18 3.23 30.01
CA ASN A 138 -9.73 2.65 31.23
C ASN A 138 -11.08 3.35 31.49
N PRO A 139 -12.19 2.62 31.67
CA PRO A 139 -13.44 3.21 32.17
C PRO A 139 -13.27 3.77 33.59
#